data_AF-A0A227J2X8-F1
#
_entry.id   AF-A0A227J2X8-F1
#
_cell.length_a   1.000
_cell.length_b   1.000
_cell.length_c   1.000
_cell.angle_alpha   90.00
_cell.angle_beta   90.00
_cell.angle_gamma   90.00
#
_symmetry.space_group_name_H-M   'P 1'
#
loop_
_entity.id
_entity.type
_entity.pdbx_description
1 polymer ?
#
loop_
_entity_poly.entity_id
_entity_poly.type
_entity_poly.pdbx_seq_one_letter_code
_entity_poly.pdbx_strand_id
1 'polypeptide(L)'
;FSLQPNSGASGEYAGLIAIQRYHESRGEGHRNVCLIPSSAHGTNPATASMVSMKVVVVKCDDEGNIDIDDLAAKIEKHKDNLSSIMITYPSTHGVYEEKVKEV
;
A
#
# COMPACT_ATOMS: atom_id res chain seq x y z
N PHE A 1 12.30 4.78 -17.36
CA PHE A 1 11.07 4.20 -17.93
C PHE A 1 11.22 2.69 -17.90
N SER A 2 10.35 1.97 -17.19
CA SER A 2 10.38 0.50 -17.12
C SER A 2 9.18 -0.05 -17.90
N LEU A 3 9.44 -0.85 -18.93
CA LEU A 3 8.45 -1.61 -19.71
C LEU A 3 8.45 -3.10 -19.34
N GLN A 4 9.22 -3.49 -18.33
CA GLN A 4 9.45 -4.89 -17.99
C GLN A 4 8.22 -5.59 -17.37
N PRO A 5 7.35 -4.92 -16.58
CA PRO A 5 6.14 -5.54 -16.08
C PRO A 5 5.13 -5.85 -17.18
N ASN A 6 4.74 -7.12 -17.30
CA ASN A 6 3.83 -7.60 -18.35
C ASN A 6 2.37 -7.75 -17.89
N SER A 7 2.07 -7.37 -16.65
CA SER A 7 0.73 -7.41 -16.04
C SER A 7 0.64 -6.40 -14.88
N GLY A 8 -0.58 -6.07 -14.45
CA GLY A 8 -0.80 -5.19 -13.29
C GLY A 8 -0.11 -5.68 -12.02
N ALA A 9 -0.28 -6.96 -11.68
CA ALA A 9 0.36 -7.58 -10.51
C ALA A 9 1.90 -7.61 -10.64
N SER A 10 2.44 -7.81 -11.84
CA SER A 10 3.89 -7.68 -12.08
C SER A 10 4.37 -6.25 -11.85
N GLY A 11 3.55 -5.25 -12.18
CA GLY A 11 3.83 -3.84 -11.93
C GLY A 11 3.84 -3.51 -10.44
N GLU A 12 2.85 -3.98 -9.69
CA GLU A 12 2.80 -3.90 -8.22
C GLU A 12 4.06 -4.51 -7.60
N TYR A 13 4.46 -5.71 -8.05
CA TYR A 13 5.62 -6.42 -7.52
C TYR A 13 6.92 -5.65 -7.77
N ALA A 14 7.11 -5.17 -9.00
CA ALA A 14 8.26 -4.35 -9.35
C ALA A 14 8.31 -3.05 -8.53
N GLY A 15 7.16 -2.40 -8.32
CA GLY A 15 7.03 -1.19 -7.51
C GLY A 15 7.42 -1.42 -6.05
N LEU A 16 6.90 -2.49 -5.43
CA LEU A 16 7.23 -2.82 -4.03
C LEU A 16 8.71 -3.18 -3.84
N ILE A 17 9.32 -3.91 -4.79
CA ILE A 17 10.78 -4.15 -4.75
C ILE A 17 11.55 -2.84 -4.86
N ALA A 18 11.14 -1.92 -5.74
CA ALA A 18 11.81 -0.64 -5.87
C ALA A 18 11.76 0.16 -4.57
N ILE A 19 10.62 0.17 -3.88
CA ILE A 19 10.47 0.79 -2.56
C ILE A 19 11.36 0.10 -1.51
N GLN A 20 11.39 -1.23 -1.48
CA GLN A 20 12.22 -1.99 -0.55
C GLN A 20 13.71 -1.67 -0.75
N ARG A 21 14.19 -1.69 -1.99
CA ARG A 21 15.58 -1.33 -2.33
C ARG A 21 15.91 0.12 -1.98
N TYR A 22 14.94 1.02 -2.13
CA TYR A 22 15.10 2.41 -1.71
C TYR A 22 15.30 2.52 -0.19
N HIS A 23 14.51 1.83 0.62
CA HIS A 23 14.70 1.77 2.07
C HIS A 23 16.04 1.14 2.45
N GLU A 24 16.41 0.00 1.84
CA GLU A 24 17.70 -0.66 2.06
C GLU A 24 18.89 0.27 1.77
N SER A 25 18.85 1.01 0.65
CA SER A 25 19.93 1.93 0.27
C SER A 25 20.17 3.07 1.25
N ARG A 26 19.18 3.37 2.12
CA ARG A 26 19.27 4.39 3.17
C ARG A 26 19.53 3.79 4.57
N GLY A 27 19.76 2.48 4.65
CA GLY A 27 19.90 1.77 5.93
C GLY A 27 18.58 1.53 6.66
N GLU A 28 17.44 1.78 6.01
CA GLU A 28 16.09 1.62 6.57
C GLU A 28 15.43 0.29 6.16
N GLY A 29 16.21 -0.75 5.84
CA GLY A 29 15.69 -2.04 5.36
C GLY A 29 14.77 -2.79 6.35
N HIS A 30 14.68 -2.32 7.60
CA HIS A 30 13.70 -2.81 8.59
C HIS A 30 12.27 -2.37 8.28
N ARG A 31 12.07 -1.35 7.43
CA ARG A 31 10.75 -0.89 6.97
C ARG A 31 10.14 -1.91 6.02
N ASN A 32 9.22 -2.73 6.53
CA ASN A 32 8.56 -3.80 5.79
C ASN A 32 7.03 -3.84 5.96
N VAL A 33 6.42 -2.85 6.61
CA VAL A 33 4.97 -2.77 6.77
C VAL A 33 4.34 -2.10 5.56
N CYS A 34 3.36 -2.78 4.95
CA CYS A 34 2.55 -2.27 3.85
C CYS A 34 1.10 -2.11 4.32
N LEU A 35 0.60 -0.87 4.31
CA LEU A 35 -0.80 -0.56 4.61
C LEU A 35 -1.65 -0.80 3.37
N ILE A 36 -2.76 -1.51 3.51
CA ILE A 36 -3.65 -1.84 2.38
C ILE A 36 -5.11 -1.63 2.83
N PRO A 37 -5.88 -0.72 2.21
CA PRO A 37 -7.30 -0.57 2.49
C PRO A 37 -8.07 -1.87 2.24
N SER A 38 -9.09 -2.15 3.04
CA SER A 38 -9.94 -3.33 2.85
C SER A 38 -10.70 -3.34 1.52
N SER A 39 -10.87 -2.17 0.88
CA SER A 39 -11.47 -2.02 -0.44
C SER A 39 -10.50 -2.31 -1.60
N ALA A 40 -9.22 -2.52 -1.34
CA ALA A 40 -8.21 -2.72 -2.39
C ALA A 40 -8.43 -4.01 -3.20
N HIS A 41 -7.93 -4.03 -4.44
CA HIS A 41 -7.96 -5.23 -5.28
C HIS A 41 -7.13 -6.36 -4.64
N GLY A 42 -7.58 -7.61 -4.81
CA GLY A 42 -6.96 -8.78 -4.15
C GLY A 42 -5.50 -9.05 -4.57
N THR A 43 -5.03 -8.48 -5.69
CA THR A 43 -3.61 -8.54 -6.06
C THR A 43 -2.73 -7.79 -5.09
N ASN A 44 -3.18 -6.67 -4.52
CA ASN A 44 -2.38 -5.84 -3.62
C ASN A 44 -1.85 -6.63 -2.41
N PRO A 45 -2.69 -7.27 -1.56
CA PRO A 45 -2.21 -8.04 -0.43
C PRO A 45 -1.41 -9.29 -0.85
N ALA A 46 -1.75 -9.90 -1.99
CA ALA A 46 -1.01 -11.04 -2.51
C ALA A 46 0.42 -10.64 -2.90
N THR A 47 0.56 -9.58 -3.68
CA THR A 47 1.86 -9.07 -4.15
C THR A 47 2.72 -8.57 -2.99
N ALA A 48 2.14 -7.85 -2.02
CA ALA A 48 2.84 -7.44 -0.81
C ALA A 48 3.36 -8.63 0.02
N SER A 49 2.56 -9.69 0.12
CA SER A 49 3.00 -10.93 0.78
C SER A 49 4.14 -11.62 0.01
N MET A 50 4.10 -11.62 -1.32
CA MET A 50 5.18 -12.21 -2.15
C MET A 50 6.53 -11.53 -1.95
N VAL A 51 6.56 -10.21 -1.72
CA VAL A 51 7.79 -9.46 -1.40
C VAL A 51 8.15 -9.51 0.08
N SER A 52 7.53 -10.40 0.87
CA SER A 52 7.76 -10.56 2.30
C SER A 52 7.47 -9.30 3.14
N MET A 53 6.57 -8.43 2.67
CA MET A 53 6.07 -7.32 3.47
C MET A 53 5.00 -7.79 4.46
N LYS A 54 4.94 -7.14 5.62
CA LYS A 54 3.87 -7.31 6.60
C LYS A 54 2.66 -6.49 6.16
N VAL A 55 1.64 -7.17 5.65
CA VAL A 55 0.37 -6.56 5.28
C VAL A 55 -0.41 -6.16 6.53
N VAL A 56 -0.79 -4.89 6.62
CA VAL A 56 -1.68 -4.36 7.65
C VAL A 56 -2.89 -3.75 6.95
N VAL A 57 -4.04 -4.39 7.13
CA VAL A 57 -5.30 -3.91 6.53
C VAL A 57 -5.71 -2.61 7.18
N VAL A 58 -6.12 -1.60 6.41
CA VAL A 58 -6.76 -0.34 6.85
C VAL A 58 -8.26 -0.45 6.60
N LYS A 59 -9.08 0.05 7.51
CA LYS A 59 -10.54 0.00 7.37
C LYS A 59 -11.01 0.92 6.26
N CYS A 60 -12.16 0.58 5.71
CA CYS A 60 -12.92 1.44 4.82
C CYS A 60 -14.34 1.60 5.38
N ASP A 61 -14.99 2.70 5.01
CA ASP A 61 -16.43 2.87 5.24
C ASP A 61 -17.26 2.04 4.25
N ASP A 62 -18.58 2.09 4.40
CA ASP A 62 -19.54 1.35 3.56
C ASP A 62 -19.53 1.83 2.09
N GLU A 63 -18.99 3.02 1.81
CA GLU A 63 -18.83 3.58 0.46
C GLU A 63 -17.46 3.22 -0.16
N GLY A 64 -16.62 2.52 0.60
CA GLY A 64 -15.30 2.05 0.19
C GLY A 64 -14.20 3.09 0.32
N ASN A 65 -14.45 4.25 0.95
CA ASN A 65 -13.45 5.26 1.23
C ASN A 65 -12.54 4.80 2.39
N ILE A 66 -11.30 5.27 2.40
CA ILE A 66 -10.34 4.94 3.46
C ILE A 66 -10.75 5.62 4.77
N ASP A 67 -10.83 4.84 5.86
CA ASP A 67 -11.02 5.36 7.22
C ASP A 67 -9.72 6.07 7.66
N ILE A 68 -9.75 7.40 7.66
CA ILE A 68 -8.59 8.25 7.96
C ILE A 68 -8.14 8.10 9.42
N ASP A 69 -9.06 7.89 10.35
CA ASP A 69 -8.72 7.75 11.78
C ASP A 69 -8.01 6.41 12.02
N ASP A 70 -8.52 5.34 11.43
CA ASP A 70 -7.89 4.02 11.48
C ASP A 70 -6.56 3.99 10.71
N LEU A 71 -6.45 4.71 9.59
CA LEU A 71 -5.19 4.91 8.87
C LEU A 71 -4.15 5.61 9.75
N ALA A 72 -4.50 6.74 10.35
CA ALA A 72 -3.61 7.50 11.23
C ALA A 72 -3.14 6.66 12.43
N ALA A 73 -4.05 5.91 13.05
CA ALA A 73 -3.72 5.00 14.14
C ALA A 73 -2.74 3.90 13.72
N LYS A 74 -2.88 3.35 12.50
CA LYS A 74 -1.97 2.33 11.95
C LYS A 74 -0.62 2.90 11.55
N ILE A 75 -0.59 4.11 11.00
CA ILE A 75 0.66 4.84 10.72
C ILE A 75 1.42 5.03 12.02
N GLU A 76 0.80 5.57 13.07
CA GLU A 76 1.48 5.82 14.34
C GLU A 76 1.99 4.52 14.97
N LYS A 77 1.16 3.47 14.98
CA LYS A 77 1.54 2.14 15.51
C LYS A 77 2.71 1.49 14.77
N HIS A 78 2.84 1.75 13.47
CA HIS A 78 3.84 1.09 12.61
C HIS A 78 4.93 2.04 12.11
N LYS A 79 4.99 3.28 12.60
CA LYS A 79 5.83 4.38 12.09
C LYS A 79 7.29 4.00 11.83
N ASP A 80 7.90 3.26 12.74
CA ASP A 80 9.31 2.86 12.63
C ASP A 80 9.53 1.78 11.55
N ASN A 81 8.54 0.94 11.27
CA ASN A 81 8.64 -0.14 10.29
C ASN A 81 7.79 0.12 9.03
N LEU A 82 7.17 1.29 8.91
CA LEU A 82 6.28 1.65 7.82
C LEU A 82 7.08 1.82 6.53
N SER A 83 6.72 1.06 5.51
CA SER A 83 7.36 1.08 4.18
C SER A 83 6.52 1.82 3.15
N SER A 84 5.23 1.48 3.04
CA SER A 84 4.36 1.94 1.96
C SER A 84 2.88 1.78 2.30
N ILE A 85 2.03 2.46 1.53
CA ILE A 85 0.60 2.22 1.41
C ILE A 85 0.27 1.89 -0.05
N MET A 86 -0.63 0.93 -0.28
CA MET A 86 -1.16 0.62 -1.61
C MET A 86 -2.60 1.09 -1.72
N ILE A 87 -2.83 2.17 -2.46
CA ILE A 87 -4.16 2.72 -2.73
C ILE A 87 -4.60 2.44 -4.16
N THR A 88 -5.91 2.36 -4.38
CA THR A 88 -6.52 2.29 -5.71
C THR A 88 -7.37 3.54 -5.88
N TYR A 89 -7.03 4.39 -6.85
CA TYR A 89 -7.74 5.64 -7.11
C TYR A 89 -8.08 5.78 -8.60
N PRO A 90 -9.36 5.99 -8.96
CA PRO A 90 -10.55 5.99 -8.10
C PRO A 90 -10.73 4.63 -7.40
N SER A 91 -11.51 4.60 -6.31
CA SER A 91 -11.68 3.38 -5.52
C SER A 91 -12.22 2.22 -6.36
N THR A 92 -12.16 0.99 -5.86
CA THR A 92 -12.73 -0.19 -6.54
C THR A 92 -14.25 -0.08 -6.77
N HIS A 93 -14.92 0.86 -6.09
CA HIS A 93 -16.32 1.21 -6.28
C HIS A 93 -16.54 2.32 -7.32
N GLY A 94 -15.49 2.83 -7.95
CA GLY A 94 -15.55 3.91 -8.94
C GLY A 94 -15.77 5.31 -8.34
N VAL A 95 -15.57 5.45 -7.02
CA VAL A 95 -15.77 6.71 -6.30
C VAL A 95 -14.44 7.46 -6.20
N TYR A 96 -14.47 8.77 -6.45
CA TYR A 96 -13.34 9.66 -6.23
C TYR A 96 -13.34 10.10 -4.77
N GLU A 97 -12.44 9.54 -3.97
CA GLU A 97 -12.25 9.94 -2.58
C GLU A 97 -11.79 11.40 -2.48
N GLU A 98 -12.60 12.28 -1.87
CA GLU A 98 -12.28 13.71 -1.73
C GLU A 98 -10.97 13.94 -0.95
N LYS A 99 -10.65 13.03 -0.02
CA LYS A 99 -9.52 13.13 0.91
C LYS A 99 -8.27 12.34 0.48
N VAL A 100 -8.21 11.84 -0.76
CA VAL A 100 -7.04 11.06 -1.22
C VAL A 100 -5.71 11.81 -1.11
N LYS A 101 -5.72 13.15 -1.08
CA LYS A 101 -4.52 13.97 -0.88
C LYS A 101 -4.05 14.05 0.56
N GLU A 102 -4.92 13.76 1.52
CA GLU A 102 -4.61 13.73 2.96
C GLU A 102 -4.01 12.39 3.39
N VAL A 103 -4.27 11.33 2.60
CA VAL A 103 -3.69 9.98 2.70
C VAL A 103 -2.23 9.97 2.24
#